data_AF-A0A522SHH2-F1
#
_entry.id   AF-A0A522SHH2-F1
#
_cell.length_a   1.000
_cell.length_b   1.000
_cell.length_c   1.000
_cell.angle_alpha   90.00
_cell.angle_beta   90.00
_cell.angle_gamma   90.00
#
_symmetry.space_group_name_H-M   'P 1'
#
loop_
_entity.id
_entity.type
_entity.pdbx_description
1 polymer ?
#
loop_
_entity_poly.entity_id
_entity_poly.type
_entity_poly.pdbx_seq_one_letter_code
_entity_poly.pdbx_strand_id
1 'polypeptide(L)'
;MELLRFTTAGSVDDGKSTLIGRLLYDSKSIFEDQMDAVKRSSERKGLDNIDLSLLTDGLRAEREQGITIDVAYRYFTTPRRKFIIADTPGHIQYTRNMVTGASTANLALILIDARKGVVEQTCRHSYIASLLRIPHLIICVNKMDLVNYDKNIFNDIVHHYKKFSEKLKVKDIHFIPISALLGDNVVNYSEKMPWYQGQTLMETLETIPVSNDENHSDARFPVQTVIRPHSEEYHDYRGYAGRVAGGIFRPGDKVKILPSGYHSVIRSVDVYKHSLGEAFSPMSVSITLEDDIDVSRGDMIVKEENEPQVSQDIHAMMCWLNPKSPVPGAKYFLRHTTKEVRSVIKEIEYKIDINTLERIEYDRTIRMNDIFKVYLRTTQPLVYDRYDKNRYTGSLILVDETTNETVAAAMIE
;
A
#
# COMPACT_ATOMS: atom_id res chain seq x y z
N MET A 1 15.60 13.99 -0.81
CA MET A 1 15.80 12.61 -1.35
C MET A 1 14.47 11.91 -1.24
N GLU A 2 13.85 11.58 -2.37
CA GLU A 2 12.50 11.02 -2.45
C GLU A 2 12.46 9.59 -1.86
N LEU A 3 11.32 9.20 -1.30
CA LEU A 3 11.11 7.91 -0.66
C LEU A 3 10.18 7.04 -1.52
N LEU A 4 10.64 5.86 -1.94
CA LEU A 4 9.83 4.86 -2.62
C LEU A 4 9.45 3.73 -1.66
N ARG A 5 8.15 3.47 -1.51
CA ARG A 5 7.65 2.27 -0.83
C ARG A 5 7.22 1.26 -1.88
N PHE A 6 7.74 0.05 -1.84
CA PHE A 6 7.28 -1.01 -2.74
C PHE A 6 7.08 -2.33 -2.01
N THR A 7 6.18 -3.14 -2.54
CA THR A 7 5.91 -4.50 -2.06
C THR A 7 6.39 -5.52 -3.08
N THR A 8 6.75 -6.72 -2.64
CA THR A 8 7.02 -7.85 -3.55
C THR A 8 5.94 -8.92 -3.43
N ALA A 9 5.50 -9.46 -4.57
CA ALA A 9 4.52 -10.53 -4.64
C ALA A 9 4.85 -11.48 -5.82
N GLY A 10 4.30 -12.70 -5.78
CA GLY A 10 4.66 -13.80 -6.68
C GLY A 10 4.38 -15.15 -6.05
N SER A 11 4.40 -16.22 -6.84
CA SER A 11 4.18 -17.59 -6.36
C SER A 11 5.27 -18.03 -5.37
N VAL A 12 4.99 -19.12 -4.65
CA VAL A 12 6.03 -19.88 -3.95
C VAL A 12 7.09 -20.31 -4.98
N ASP A 13 8.35 -20.21 -4.58
CA ASP A 13 9.55 -20.46 -5.39
C ASP A 13 9.86 -19.47 -6.52
N ASP A 14 9.08 -18.40 -6.72
CA ASP A 14 9.40 -17.42 -7.79
C ASP A 14 10.66 -16.57 -7.49
N GLY A 15 11.27 -16.74 -6.31
CA GLY A 15 12.54 -16.10 -5.94
C GLY A 15 12.41 -14.70 -5.34
N LYS A 16 11.30 -14.40 -4.64
CA LYS A 16 11.05 -13.10 -3.98
C LYS A 16 12.12 -12.74 -2.95
N SER A 17 12.29 -13.61 -1.96
CA SER A 17 13.31 -13.48 -0.90
C SER A 17 14.72 -13.38 -1.48
N THR A 18 15.03 -14.20 -2.49
CA THR A 18 16.31 -14.14 -3.22
C THR A 18 16.53 -12.80 -3.90
N LEU A 19 15.50 -12.24 -4.56
CA LEU A 19 15.59 -10.94 -5.22
C LEU A 19 15.81 -9.81 -4.21
N ILE A 20 15.07 -9.81 -3.11
CA ILE A 20 15.24 -8.81 -2.04
C ILE A 20 16.65 -8.92 -1.44
N GLY A 21 17.09 -10.14 -1.12
CA GLY A 21 18.45 -10.38 -0.63
C GLY A 21 19.52 -9.89 -1.60
N ARG A 22 19.30 -10.10 -2.91
CA ARG A 22 20.19 -9.59 -3.96
C ARG A 22 20.23 -8.08 -4.04
N LEU A 23 19.07 -7.42 -3.99
CA LEU A 23 18.99 -5.96 -3.97
C LEU A 23 19.76 -5.38 -2.78
N LEU A 24 19.59 -5.95 -1.59
CA LEU A 24 20.27 -5.50 -0.37
C LEU A 24 21.79 -5.74 -0.41
N TYR A 25 22.21 -6.87 -1.01
CA TYR A 25 23.61 -7.22 -1.20
C TYR A 25 24.29 -6.26 -2.18
N ASP A 26 23.72 -6.12 -3.38
CA ASP A 26 24.30 -5.31 -4.45
C ASP A 26 24.21 -3.81 -4.14
N SER A 27 23.24 -3.36 -3.33
CA SER A 27 23.15 -1.98 -2.83
C SER A 27 24.15 -1.65 -1.71
N LYS A 28 25.05 -2.60 -1.35
CA LYS A 28 26.05 -2.47 -0.27
C LYS A 28 25.44 -2.01 1.07
N SER A 29 24.18 -2.34 1.31
CA SER A 29 23.44 -1.90 2.50
C SER A 29 23.59 -2.87 3.67
N ILE A 30 24.34 -3.96 3.48
CA ILE A 30 24.59 -5.01 4.48
C ILE A 30 26.05 -4.92 4.95
N PHE A 31 26.27 -4.96 6.26
CA PHE A 31 27.60 -5.03 6.88
C PHE A 31 28.29 -6.38 6.58
N GLU A 32 29.60 -6.37 6.36
CA GLU A 32 30.39 -7.56 5.97
C GLU A 32 30.20 -8.75 6.92
N ASP A 33 30.07 -8.49 8.22
CA ASP A 33 29.89 -9.49 9.27
C ASP A 33 28.54 -10.23 9.18
N GLN A 34 27.48 -9.58 8.68
CA GLN A 34 26.22 -10.27 8.39
C GLN A 34 26.34 -11.17 7.15
N MET A 35 27.12 -10.73 6.16
CA MET A 35 27.38 -11.51 4.94
C MET A 35 28.18 -12.78 5.26
N ASP A 36 29.17 -12.68 6.13
CA ASP A 36 29.96 -13.83 6.57
C ASP A 36 29.14 -14.85 7.37
N ALA A 37 28.15 -14.39 8.15
CA ALA A 37 27.21 -15.27 8.83
C ALA A 37 26.32 -16.04 7.83
N VAL A 38 25.86 -15.37 6.77
CA VAL A 38 25.05 -15.99 5.70
C VAL A 38 25.86 -16.99 4.89
N LYS A 39 27.11 -16.67 4.53
CA LYS A 39 28.04 -17.60 3.87
C LYS A 39 28.23 -18.87 4.67
N ARG A 40 28.60 -18.75 5.95
CA ARG A 40 28.76 -19.90 6.86
C ARG A 40 27.48 -20.73 7.00
N SER A 41 26.31 -20.08 6.99
CA SER A 41 25.03 -20.79 7.07
C SER A 41 24.68 -21.50 5.75
N SER A 42 25.05 -20.93 4.60
CA SER A 42 24.84 -21.53 3.28
C SER A 42 25.72 -22.76 3.10
N GLU A 43 26.99 -22.67 3.51
CA GLU A 43 27.95 -23.78 3.54
C GLU A 43 27.48 -24.93 4.45
N ARG A 44 26.94 -24.61 5.64
CA ARG A 44 26.35 -25.63 6.54
C ARG A 44 25.13 -26.35 5.94
N LYS A 45 24.39 -25.70 5.04
CA LYS A 45 23.28 -26.29 4.29
C LYS A 45 23.74 -27.05 3.03
N GLY A 46 25.04 -27.02 2.70
CA GLY A 46 25.59 -27.71 1.54
C GLY A 46 25.27 -27.04 0.20
N LEU A 47 25.01 -25.73 0.19
CA LEU A 47 24.73 -24.98 -1.04
C LEU A 47 26.03 -24.44 -1.65
N ASP A 48 26.21 -24.64 -2.95
CA ASP A 48 27.39 -24.13 -3.70
C ASP A 48 27.40 -22.60 -3.85
N ASN A 49 26.22 -21.96 -3.78
CA ASN A 49 26.05 -20.51 -3.88
C ASN A 49 25.56 -19.93 -2.55
N ILE A 50 25.88 -18.65 -2.32
CA ILE A 50 25.41 -17.91 -1.15
C ILE A 50 23.88 -17.76 -1.23
N ASP A 51 23.17 -18.29 -0.24
CA ASP A 51 21.72 -18.18 -0.15
C ASP A 51 21.33 -16.83 0.46
N LEU A 52 21.11 -15.85 -0.41
CA LEU A 52 20.73 -14.49 -0.01
C LEU A 52 19.32 -14.41 0.60
N SER A 53 18.48 -15.45 0.49
CA SER A 53 17.17 -15.47 1.17
C SER A 53 17.31 -15.51 2.70
N LEU A 54 18.44 -15.99 3.22
CA LEU A 54 18.71 -16.01 4.66
C LEU A 54 18.82 -14.60 5.28
N LEU A 55 18.99 -13.56 4.46
CA LEU A 55 18.98 -12.16 4.90
C LEU A 55 17.56 -11.64 5.15
N THR A 56 16.58 -12.17 4.40
CA THR A 56 15.20 -11.69 4.41
C THR A 56 14.34 -12.42 5.42
N ASP A 57 14.60 -13.71 5.65
CA ASP A 57 13.79 -14.56 6.52
C ASP A 57 14.13 -14.32 8.00
N GLY A 58 13.22 -13.63 8.70
CA GLY A 58 13.41 -13.14 10.05
C GLY A 58 13.04 -14.15 11.13
N LEU A 59 12.01 -14.97 10.89
CA LEU A 59 11.49 -15.94 11.87
C LEU A 59 12.16 -17.32 11.70
N ARG A 60 12.35 -18.04 12.81
CA ARG A 60 12.82 -19.44 12.77
C ARG A 60 11.88 -20.34 11.98
N ALA A 61 10.57 -20.14 12.12
CA ALA A 61 9.55 -20.88 11.38
C ALA A 61 9.62 -20.62 9.86
N GLU A 62 9.94 -19.38 9.44
CA GLU A 62 10.17 -19.04 8.02
C GLU A 62 11.36 -19.82 7.47
N ARG A 63 12.47 -19.84 8.22
CA ARG A 63 13.72 -20.53 7.82
C ARG A 63 13.60 -22.05 7.76
N GLU A 64 12.77 -22.63 8.61
CA GLU A 64 12.50 -24.08 8.64
C GLU A 64 11.59 -24.51 7.48
N GLN A 65 10.66 -23.65 7.07
CA GLN A 65 9.69 -23.95 6.02
C GLN A 65 10.06 -23.39 4.64
N GLY A 66 11.05 -22.48 4.55
CA GLY A 66 11.46 -21.83 3.31
C GLY A 66 10.40 -20.89 2.72
N ILE A 67 9.53 -20.33 3.57
CA ILE A 67 8.46 -19.40 3.16
C ILE A 67 8.47 -18.14 4.04
N THR A 68 8.13 -16.99 3.47
CA THR A 68 7.79 -15.78 4.23
C THR A 68 6.42 -15.98 4.88
N ILE A 69 6.27 -15.61 6.16
CA ILE A 69 5.04 -15.78 6.95
C ILE A 69 4.43 -14.42 7.30
N ASP A 70 5.23 -13.44 7.70
CA ASP A 70 4.76 -12.11 8.10
C ASP A 70 5.34 -10.99 7.22
N VAL A 71 4.74 -9.79 7.25
CA VAL A 71 5.26 -8.65 6.49
C VAL A 71 6.52 -8.13 7.16
N ALA A 72 7.67 -8.30 6.51
CA ALA A 72 8.92 -7.71 6.96
C ALA A 72 9.21 -6.40 6.23
N TYR A 73 9.47 -5.33 6.98
CA TYR A 73 9.93 -4.06 6.40
C TYR A 73 11.45 -4.02 6.36
N ARG A 74 12.01 -3.79 5.17
CA ARG A 74 13.44 -3.60 4.95
C ARG A 74 13.71 -2.21 4.39
N TYR A 75 14.85 -1.64 4.76
CA TYR A 75 15.23 -0.28 4.40
C TYR A 75 16.58 -0.31 3.69
N PHE A 76 16.68 0.37 2.56
CA PHE A 76 17.94 0.61 1.90
C PHE A 76 17.92 1.97 1.20
N THR A 77 19.09 2.48 0.86
CA THR A 77 19.23 3.79 0.22
C THR A 77 20.28 3.72 -0.86
N THR A 78 20.02 4.38 -1.98
CA THR A 78 21.02 4.67 -3.00
C THR A 78 21.40 6.15 -2.93
N PRO A 79 22.44 6.60 -3.66
CA PRO A 79 22.76 8.02 -3.76
C PRO A 79 21.60 8.87 -4.30
N ARG A 80 20.65 8.28 -5.03
CA ARG A 80 19.53 8.98 -5.65
C ARG A 80 18.24 8.93 -4.83
N ARG A 81 17.95 7.82 -4.13
CA ARG A 81 16.62 7.58 -3.54
C ARG A 81 16.66 6.72 -2.28
N LYS A 82 15.67 6.90 -1.40
CA LYS A 82 15.44 6.04 -0.23
C LYS A 82 14.34 5.01 -0.53
N PHE A 83 14.49 3.80 -0.02
CA PHE A 83 13.58 2.71 -0.30
C PHE A 83 13.07 2.03 0.98
N ILE A 84 11.79 1.66 0.96
CA ILE A 84 11.16 0.77 1.95
C ILE A 84 10.57 -0.40 1.19
N ILE A 85 11.03 -1.60 1.52
CA ILE A 85 10.52 -2.86 0.97
C ILE A 85 9.56 -3.45 1.99
N ALA A 86 8.33 -3.71 1.58
CA ALA A 86 7.42 -4.62 2.29
C ALA A 86 7.57 -6.01 1.66
N ASP A 87 8.25 -6.92 2.35
CA ASP A 87 8.31 -8.32 1.94
C ASP A 87 6.98 -8.97 2.32
N THR A 88 6.14 -9.28 1.34
CA THR A 88 4.84 -9.90 1.60
C THR A 88 4.86 -11.38 1.24
N PRO A 89 4.29 -12.23 2.10
CA PRO A 89 4.28 -13.66 1.86
C PRO A 89 3.47 -14.02 0.62
N GLY A 90 4.03 -14.87 -0.22
CA GLY A 90 3.44 -15.21 -1.52
C GLY A 90 2.29 -16.21 -1.45
N HIS A 91 2.06 -16.90 -0.34
CA HIS A 91 1.11 -18.01 -0.28
C HIS A 91 -0.35 -17.53 -0.22
N ILE A 92 -1.26 -18.31 -0.80
CA ILE A 92 -2.71 -18.05 -0.90
C ILE A 92 -3.35 -17.68 0.45
N GLN A 93 -2.87 -18.28 1.54
CA GLN A 93 -3.38 -18.07 2.89
C GLN A 93 -3.03 -16.68 3.49
N TYR A 94 -2.18 -15.88 2.83
CA TYR A 94 -1.65 -14.64 3.38
C TYR A 94 -2.05 -13.37 2.59
N THR A 95 -3.21 -13.39 1.93
CA THR A 95 -3.77 -12.19 1.28
C THR A 95 -3.92 -11.02 2.24
N ARG A 96 -4.26 -11.27 3.52
CA ARG A 96 -4.21 -10.26 4.60
C ARG A 96 -2.87 -9.52 4.65
N ASN A 97 -1.76 -10.25 4.62
CA ASN A 97 -0.42 -9.67 4.75
C ASN A 97 -0.05 -8.87 3.50
N MET A 98 -0.46 -9.36 2.33
CA MET A 98 -0.38 -8.56 1.10
C MET A 98 -1.17 -7.27 1.23
N VAL A 99 -2.43 -7.31 1.68
CA VAL A 99 -3.28 -6.11 1.85
C VAL A 99 -2.65 -5.12 2.83
N THR A 100 -2.12 -5.59 3.96
CA THR A 100 -1.43 -4.74 4.93
C THR A 100 -0.19 -4.09 4.34
N GLY A 101 0.74 -4.86 3.75
CA GLY A 101 1.99 -4.33 3.18
C GLY A 101 1.77 -3.45 1.94
N ALA A 102 0.85 -3.84 1.07
CA ALA A 102 0.56 -3.15 -0.19
C ALA A 102 -0.27 -1.87 -0.02
N SER A 103 -1.03 -1.72 1.08
CA SER A 103 -1.87 -0.54 1.33
C SER A 103 -1.10 0.79 1.34
N THR A 104 0.19 0.76 1.66
CA THR A 104 1.07 1.95 1.70
C THR A 104 2.08 1.99 0.54
N ALA A 105 2.05 0.99 -0.34
CA ALA A 105 2.99 0.88 -1.43
C ALA A 105 2.66 1.87 -2.56
N ASN A 106 3.72 2.43 -3.14
CA ASN A 106 3.70 3.19 -4.38
C ASN A 106 3.88 2.25 -5.60
N LEU A 107 4.50 1.10 -5.39
CA LEU A 107 4.87 0.17 -6.46
C LEU A 107 4.77 -1.28 -6.00
N ALA A 108 4.42 -2.19 -6.90
CA ALA A 108 4.45 -3.63 -6.65
C ALA A 108 5.39 -4.34 -7.63
N LEU A 109 6.32 -5.14 -7.10
CA LEU A 109 7.14 -6.07 -7.85
C LEU A 109 6.43 -7.42 -7.92
N ILE A 110 6.00 -7.82 -9.10
CA ILE A 110 5.37 -9.12 -9.34
C ILE A 110 6.40 -10.03 -10.01
N LEU A 111 6.86 -11.06 -9.31
CA LEU A 111 7.78 -12.04 -9.86
C LEU A 111 7.01 -13.14 -10.60
N ILE A 112 7.60 -13.58 -11.72
CA ILE A 112 7.11 -14.69 -12.54
C ILE A 112 8.29 -15.60 -12.84
N ASP A 113 8.21 -16.89 -12.49
CA ASP A 113 9.19 -17.89 -12.91
C ASP A 113 9.11 -18.12 -14.43
N ALA A 114 10.18 -17.82 -15.16
CA ALA A 114 10.24 -17.93 -16.62
C ALA A 114 9.91 -19.34 -17.15
N ARG A 115 10.09 -20.39 -16.33
CA ARG A 115 9.77 -21.77 -16.70
C ARG A 115 8.27 -22.06 -16.64
N LYS A 116 7.56 -21.38 -15.74
CA LYS A 116 6.11 -21.58 -15.49
C LYS A 116 5.27 -20.60 -16.29
N GLY A 117 5.80 -19.40 -16.56
CA GLY A 117 5.05 -18.31 -17.15
C GLY A 117 3.97 -17.77 -16.21
N VAL A 118 2.93 -17.15 -16.77
CA VAL A 118 1.86 -16.51 -16.00
C VAL A 118 0.98 -17.58 -15.34
N VAL A 119 1.01 -17.63 -14.01
CA VAL A 119 0.18 -18.54 -13.20
C VAL A 119 -0.96 -17.79 -12.51
N GLU A 120 -1.97 -18.52 -12.05
CA GLU A 120 -3.13 -18.00 -11.31
C GLU A 120 -2.74 -17.09 -10.13
N GLN A 121 -1.69 -17.47 -9.41
CA GLN A 121 -1.17 -16.72 -8.27
C GLN A 121 -0.56 -15.36 -8.67
N THR A 122 0.07 -15.28 -9.85
CA THR A 122 0.53 -14.01 -10.43
C THR A 122 -0.66 -13.11 -10.72
N CYS A 123 -1.69 -13.63 -11.39
CA CYS A 123 -2.92 -12.90 -11.70
C CYS A 123 -3.60 -12.36 -10.43
N ARG A 124 -3.72 -13.20 -9.41
CA ARG A 124 -4.26 -12.84 -8.09
C ARG A 124 -3.52 -11.68 -7.44
N HIS A 125 -2.19 -11.75 -7.34
CA HIS A 125 -1.40 -10.69 -6.71
C HIS A 125 -1.52 -9.38 -7.48
N SER A 126 -1.46 -9.44 -8.82
CA SER A 126 -1.66 -8.26 -9.67
C SER A 126 -3.06 -7.65 -9.52
N TYR A 127 -4.09 -8.48 -9.35
CA TYR A 127 -5.45 -8.00 -9.08
C TYR A 127 -5.56 -7.31 -7.73
N ILE A 128 -5.02 -7.90 -6.66
CA ILE A 128 -5.01 -7.29 -5.32
C ILE A 128 -4.24 -5.96 -5.35
N ALA A 129 -3.09 -5.91 -6.03
CA ALA A 129 -2.33 -4.68 -6.20
C ALA A 129 -3.13 -3.59 -6.93
N SER A 130 -3.88 -3.97 -7.98
CA SER A 130 -4.79 -3.07 -8.68
C SER A 130 -5.96 -2.61 -7.80
N LEU A 131 -6.55 -3.52 -7.02
CA LEU A 131 -7.64 -3.20 -6.09
C LEU A 131 -7.19 -2.18 -5.03
N LEU A 132 -5.98 -2.37 -4.49
CA LEU A 132 -5.34 -1.45 -3.54
C LEU A 132 -4.79 -0.18 -4.20
N ARG A 133 -5.05 0.01 -5.50
CA ARG A 133 -4.67 1.18 -6.30
C ARG A 133 -3.19 1.49 -6.19
N ILE A 134 -2.35 0.46 -6.25
CA ILE A 134 -0.91 0.66 -6.40
C ILE A 134 -0.68 1.21 -7.82
N PRO A 135 -0.13 2.43 -7.98
CA PRO A 135 -0.02 3.08 -9.28
C PRO A 135 0.86 2.31 -10.27
N HIS A 136 1.98 1.77 -9.78
CA HIS A 136 3.05 1.20 -10.60
C HIS A 136 3.19 -0.32 -10.38
N LEU A 137 3.27 -1.09 -11.46
CA LEU A 137 3.64 -2.50 -11.42
C LEU A 137 4.92 -2.77 -12.21
N ILE A 138 5.84 -3.54 -11.63
CA ILE A 138 6.99 -4.08 -12.35
C ILE A 138 6.89 -5.60 -12.34
N ILE A 139 6.83 -6.17 -13.53
CA ILE A 139 6.77 -7.61 -13.76
C ILE A 139 8.19 -8.11 -13.98
N CYS A 140 8.72 -8.78 -12.96
CA CYS A 140 10.04 -9.36 -12.96
C CYS A 140 9.97 -10.81 -13.46
N VAL A 141 10.33 -11.04 -14.72
CA VAL A 141 10.42 -12.39 -15.29
C VAL A 141 11.73 -13.00 -14.80
N ASN A 142 11.65 -13.75 -13.71
CA ASN A 142 12.79 -14.27 -12.97
C ASN A 142 13.21 -15.67 -13.46
N LYS A 143 14.43 -16.09 -13.10
CA LYS A 143 15.04 -17.37 -13.48
C LYS A 143 15.29 -17.52 -14.98
N MET A 144 15.62 -16.43 -15.66
CA MET A 144 15.99 -16.46 -17.08
C MET A 144 17.19 -17.37 -17.35
N ASP A 145 18.06 -17.58 -16.36
CA ASP A 145 19.18 -18.51 -16.40
C ASP A 145 18.75 -19.98 -16.64
N LEU A 146 17.59 -20.37 -16.13
CA LEU A 146 17.08 -21.74 -16.28
C LEU A 146 16.41 -22.00 -17.63
N VAL A 147 16.15 -20.94 -18.40
CA VAL A 147 15.59 -21.01 -19.76
C VAL A 147 16.59 -20.50 -20.78
N ASN A 148 17.89 -20.58 -20.46
CA ASN A 148 19.00 -20.16 -21.33
C ASN A 148 18.84 -18.73 -21.89
N TYR A 149 18.22 -17.84 -21.11
CA TYR A 149 18.04 -16.43 -21.46
C TYR A 149 17.25 -16.22 -22.78
N ASP A 150 16.33 -17.14 -23.10
CA ASP A 150 15.55 -17.11 -24.34
C ASP A 150 14.59 -15.91 -24.41
N LYS A 151 14.75 -15.11 -25.47
CA LYS A 151 13.92 -13.93 -25.76
C LYS A 151 12.46 -14.29 -26.04
N ASN A 152 12.20 -15.42 -26.71
CA ASN A 152 10.84 -15.82 -27.10
C ASN A 152 10.01 -16.16 -25.87
N ILE A 153 10.57 -16.91 -24.92
CA ILE A 153 9.92 -17.23 -23.64
C ILE A 153 9.54 -15.94 -22.89
N PHE A 154 10.46 -14.97 -22.82
CA PHE A 154 10.15 -13.66 -22.23
C PHE A 154 8.99 -12.96 -22.95
N ASN A 155 9.02 -12.89 -24.28
CA ASN A 155 7.98 -12.23 -25.07
C ASN A 155 6.61 -12.90 -24.92
N ASP A 156 6.57 -14.22 -24.85
CA ASP A 156 5.33 -15.00 -24.66
C ASP A 156 4.70 -14.69 -23.30
N ILE A 157 5.52 -14.64 -22.24
CA ILE A 157 5.07 -14.27 -20.90
C ILE A 157 4.54 -12.83 -20.89
N VAL A 158 5.27 -11.89 -21.51
CA VAL A 158 4.84 -10.49 -21.63
C VAL A 158 3.50 -10.40 -22.36
N HIS A 159 3.32 -11.13 -23.46
CA HIS A 159 2.08 -11.14 -24.23
C HIS A 159 0.90 -11.70 -23.43
N HIS A 160 1.10 -12.82 -22.75
CA HIS A 160 0.08 -13.42 -21.88
C HIS A 160 -0.30 -12.48 -20.73
N TYR A 161 0.68 -11.85 -20.09
CA TYR A 161 0.41 -10.94 -19.00
C TYR A 161 -0.29 -9.66 -19.47
N LYS A 162 0.07 -9.12 -20.65
CA LYS A 162 -0.60 -7.94 -21.22
C LYS A 162 -2.09 -8.16 -21.42
N LYS A 163 -2.49 -9.32 -21.98
CA LYS A 163 -3.91 -9.69 -22.12
C LYS A 163 -4.65 -9.72 -20.78
N PHE A 164 -4.00 -10.24 -19.74
CA PHE A 164 -4.58 -10.22 -18.40
C PHE A 164 -4.68 -8.80 -17.82
N SER A 165 -3.65 -7.98 -18.06
CA SER A 165 -3.54 -6.63 -17.51
C SER A 165 -4.60 -5.65 -18.02
N GLU A 166 -5.26 -5.92 -19.14
CA GLU A 166 -6.40 -5.14 -19.65
C GLU A 166 -7.56 -5.06 -18.65
N LYS A 167 -7.67 -6.05 -17.76
CA LYS A 167 -8.68 -6.09 -16.69
C LYS A 167 -8.27 -5.27 -15.45
N LEU A 168 -7.01 -4.84 -15.36
CA LEU A 168 -6.46 -4.16 -14.20
C LEU A 168 -6.55 -2.64 -14.37
N LYS A 169 -6.87 -1.93 -13.29
CA LYS A 169 -6.82 -0.47 -13.21
C LYS A 169 -5.49 -0.05 -12.59
N VAL A 170 -4.44 0.03 -13.41
CA VAL A 170 -3.06 0.38 -13.02
C VAL A 170 -2.55 1.45 -13.99
N LYS A 171 -1.71 2.38 -13.52
CA LYS A 171 -1.22 3.52 -14.31
C LYS A 171 -0.18 3.08 -15.34
N ASP A 172 0.79 2.28 -14.92
CA ASP A 172 1.84 1.73 -15.78
C ASP A 172 2.34 0.36 -15.31
N ILE A 173 2.84 -0.40 -16.28
CA ILE A 173 3.34 -1.76 -16.11
C ILE A 173 4.66 -1.89 -16.88
N HIS A 174 5.73 -2.20 -16.15
CA HIS A 174 7.07 -2.44 -16.69
C HIS A 174 7.39 -3.93 -16.70
N PHE A 175 8.17 -4.39 -17.68
CA PHE A 175 8.60 -5.79 -17.78
C PHE A 175 10.12 -5.85 -17.80
N ILE A 176 10.71 -6.63 -16.90
CA ILE A 176 12.17 -6.76 -16.75
C ILE A 176 12.53 -8.25 -16.66
N PRO A 177 13.31 -8.80 -17.62
CA PRO A 177 13.85 -10.15 -17.52
C PRO A 177 15.04 -10.13 -16.56
N ILE A 178 15.01 -10.96 -15.53
CA ILE A 178 16.04 -11.00 -14.48
C ILE A 178 16.47 -12.43 -14.14
N SER A 179 17.66 -12.54 -13.54
CA SER A 179 18.02 -13.69 -12.70
C SER A 179 18.40 -13.18 -11.32
N ALA A 180 17.51 -13.36 -10.34
CA ALA A 180 17.76 -12.92 -8.96
C ALA A 180 18.96 -13.64 -8.32
N LEU A 181 19.21 -14.90 -8.71
CA LEU A 181 20.32 -15.69 -8.19
C LEU A 181 21.67 -15.18 -8.71
N LEU A 182 21.77 -14.95 -10.01
CA LEU A 182 23.02 -14.55 -10.66
C LEU A 182 23.23 -13.03 -10.69
N GLY A 183 22.15 -12.25 -10.52
CA GLY A 183 22.14 -10.78 -10.51
C GLY A 183 21.93 -10.13 -11.88
N ASP A 184 21.60 -10.91 -12.91
CA ASP A 184 21.33 -10.42 -14.26
C ASP A 184 20.16 -9.42 -14.25
N ASN A 185 20.38 -8.19 -14.74
CA ASN A 185 19.41 -7.08 -14.84
C ASN A 185 18.79 -6.62 -13.49
N VAL A 186 19.34 -7.04 -12.35
CA VAL A 186 18.87 -6.59 -11.02
C VAL A 186 19.44 -5.21 -10.70
N VAL A 187 20.76 -5.10 -10.62
CA VAL A 187 21.48 -3.82 -10.47
C VAL A 187 22.26 -3.51 -11.74
N ASN A 188 23.02 -4.49 -12.22
CA ASN A 188 23.84 -4.36 -13.42
C ASN A 188 23.14 -4.99 -14.63
N TYR A 189 23.43 -4.45 -15.83
CA TYR A 189 22.98 -5.03 -17.08
C TYR A 189 23.59 -6.43 -17.29
N SER A 190 22.79 -7.34 -17.86
CA SER A 190 23.24 -8.68 -18.21
C SER A 190 23.94 -8.71 -19.57
N GLU A 191 25.14 -9.28 -19.62
CA GLU A 191 25.83 -9.58 -20.89
C GLU A 191 25.19 -10.74 -21.66
N LYS A 192 24.39 -11.57 -20.98
CA LYS A 192 23.75 -12.77 -21.54
C LYS A 192 22.40 -12.48 -22.21
N MET A 193 21.82 -11.31 -21.96
CA MET A 193 20.58 -10.84 -22.58
C MET A 193 20.79 -9.56 -23.38
N PRO A 194 21.69 -9.54 -24.39
CA PRO A 194 21.96 -8.33 -25.19
C PRO A 194 20.73 -7.87 -26.00
N TRP A 195 19.74 -8.75 -26.16
CA TRP A 195 18.46 -8.44 -26.79
C TRP A 195 17.55 -7.56 -25.92
N TYR A 196 17.78 -7.49 -24.61
CA TYR A 196 17.03 -6.63 -23.70
C TYR A 196 17.70 -5.25 -23.64
N GLN A 197 16.99 -4.22 -24.09
CA GLN A 197 17.47 -2.84 -24.17
C GLN A 197 16.76 -1.92 -23.16
N GLY A 198 15.98 -2.51 -22.24
CA GLY A 198 15.32 -1.78 -21.16
C GLY A 198 16.24 -1.53 -19.97
N GLN A 199 15.78 -0.73 -19.02
CA GLN A 199 16.50 -0.43 -17.78
C GLN A 199 16.63 -1.66 -16.87
N THR A 200 17.64 -1.66 -16.00
CA THR A 200 17.71 -2.65 -14.91
C THR A 200 16.63 -2.38 -13.86
N LEU A 201 16.33 -3.38 -13.02
CA LEU A 201 15.37 -3.22 -11.94
C LEU A 201 15.72 -2.05 -11.01
N MET A 202 17.00 -1.91 -10.64
CA MET A 202 17.45 -0.81 -9.79
C MET A 202 17.27 0.55 -10.46
N GLU A 203 17.61 0.69 -11.74
CA GLU A 203 17.42 1.94 -12.46
C GLU A 203 15.94 2.33 -12.58
N THR A 204 15.06 1.37 -12.85
CA THR A 204 13.62 1.62 -12.86
C THR A 204 13.12 2.05 -11.46
N LEU A 205 13.58 1.39 -10.39
CA LEU A 205 13.24 1.76 -9.01
C LEU A 205 13.75 3.16 -8.64
N GLU A 206 14.91 3.58 -9.14
CA GLU A 206 15.44 4.94 -8.92
C GLU A 206 14.70 6.02 -9.71
N THR A 207 14.18 5.71 -10.89
CA THR A 207 13.66 6.69 -11.84
C THR A 207 12.14 6.81 -11.88
N ILE A 208 11.40 5.83 -11.34
CA ILE A 208 9.93 5.88 -11.35
C ILE A 208 9.40 7.11 -10.59
N PRO A 209 8.57 7.96 -11.21
CA PRO A 209 8.08 9.19 -10.59
C PRO A 209 6.88 8.91 -9.67
N VAL A 210 7.07 8.98 -8.34
CA VAL A 210 5.99 8.74 -7.36
C VAL A 210 5.43 10.00 -6.73
N SER A 211 6.16 11.10 -6.76
CA SER A 211 5.67 12.42 -6.32
C SER A 211 4.41 12.86 -7.08
N ASN A 212 4.27 12.48 -8.35
CA ASN A 212 3.09 12.78 -9.16
C ASN A 212 1.83 11.98 -8.76
N ASP A 213 1.95 11.00 -7.86
CA ASP A 213 0.80 10.22 -7.38
C ASP A 213 0.16 10.84 -6.13
N GLU A 214 0.76 11.87 -5.55
CA GLU A 214 0.16 12.58 -4.42
C GLU A 214 -1.04 13.43 -4.88
N ASN A 215 -2.14 13.30 -4.15
CA ASN A 215 -3.35 14.05 -4.46
C ASN A 215 -3.16 15.50 -4.01
N HIS A 216 -2.86 16.40 -4.94
CA HIS A 216 -2.77 17.85 -4.71
C HIS A 216 -4.03 18.62 -5.15
N SER A 217 -5.05 17.93 -5.65
CA SER A 217 -6.31 18.53 -6.11
C SER A 217 -7.40 18.55 -5.04
N ASP A 218 -7.56 17.46 -4.30
CA ASP A 218 -8.66 17.25 -3.36
C ASP A 218 -8.28 17.63 -1.95
N ALA A 219 -8.55 18.89 -1.59
CA ALA A 219 -8.28 19.45 -0.27
C ALA A 219 -9.03 18.69 0.84
N ARG A 220 -8.31 17.85 1.58
CA ARG A 220 -8.81 17.05 2.71
C ARG A 220 -7.86 17.22 3.89
N PHE A 221 -8.34 17.86 4.96
CA PHE A 221 -7.60 17.97 6.21
C PHE A 221 -8.42 17.37 7.35
N PRO A 222 -8.26 16.06 7.62
CA PRO A 222 -8.89 15.42 8.77
C PRO A 222 -8.25 15.93 10.07
N VAL A 223 -9.08 16.51 10.94
CA VAL A 223 -8.63 17.06 12.22
C VAL A 223 -8.34 15.90 13.17
N GLN A 224 -7.10 15.82 13.64
CA GLN A 224 -6.65 14.79 14.58
C GLN A 224 -6.76 15.27 16.03
N THR A 225 -6.40 16.54 16.29
CA THR A 225 -6.45 17.13 17.62
C THR A 225 -6.67 18.63 17.54
N VAL A 226 -7.29 19.18 18.58
CA VAL A 226 -7.40 20.63 18.79
C VAL A 226 -6.31 21.03 19.78
N ILE A 227 -5.52 22.04 19.43
CA ILE A 227 -4.45 22.60 20.24
C ILE A 227 -4.97 23.89 20.86
N ARG A 228 -5.03 23.89 22.20
CA ARG A 228 -5.33 25.05 23.03
C ARG A 228 -4.29 25.15 24.15
N PRO A 229 -3.25 25.98 23.99
CA PRO A 229 -2.29 26.24 25.04
C PRO A 229 -3.00 27.04 26.14
N HIS A 230 -3.22 26.44 27.30
CA HIS A 230 -3.78 27.12 28.47
C HIS A 230 -2.74 28.02 29.17
N SER A 231 -2.04 28.84 28.39
CA SER A 231 -1.01 29.78 28.84
C SER A 231 -1.48 31.21 28.65
N GLU A 232 -1.05 32.12 29.52
CA GLU A 232 -1.40 33.56 29.43
C GLU A 232 -1.01 34.19 28.08
N GLU A 233 0.10 33.75 27.47
CA GLU A 233 0.57 34.25 26.17
C GLU A 233 -0.34 33.84 24.99
N TYR A 234 -1.07 32.73 25.12
CA TYR A 234 -1.83 32.10 24.02
C TYR A 234 -3.28 31.80 24.42
N HIS A 235 -3.88 32.65 25.26
CA HIS A 235 -5.20 32.43 25.84
C HIS A 235 -6.28 32.09 24.80
N ASP A 236 -6.25 32.77 23.64
CA ASP A 236 -7.25 32.61 22.58
C ASP A 236 -6.75 31.74 21.41
N TYR A 237 -5.60 31.07 21.55
CA TYR A 237 -5.07 30.25 20.45
C TYR A 237 -5.87 28.95 20.32
N ARG A 238 -6.44 28.75 19.12
CA ARG A 238 -7.11 27.51 18.72
C ARG A 238 -6.55 27.03 17.38
N GLY A 239 -5.65 26.06 17.45
CA GLY A 239 -5.07 25.40 16.27
C GLY A 239 -5.66 24.01 16.05
N TYR A 240 -5.91 23.64 14.81
CA TYR A 240 -6.38 22.32 14.42
C TYR A 240 -5.23 21.54 13.79
N ALA A 241 -4.71 20.56 14.52
CA ALA A 241 -3.60 19.75 14.07
C ALA A 241 -4.08 18.47 13.39
N GLY A 242 -3.40 18.13 12.30
CA GLY A 242 -3.71 16.98 11.47
C GLY A 242 -2.65 16.81 10.38
N ARG A 243 -2.82 15.75 9.60
CA ARG A 243 -2.03 15.50 8.40
C ARG A 243 -2.87 15.80 7.18
N VAL A 244 -2.33 16.58 6.25
CA VAL A 244 -3.00 16.87 4.97
C VAL A 244 -3.15 15.54 4.21
N ALA A 245 -4.39 15.13 3.97
CA ALA A 245 -4.75 13.89 3.29
C ALA A 245 -4.90 14.10 1.77
N GLY A 246 -5.00 15.35 1.32
CA GLY A 246 -5.00 15.72 -0.09
C GLY A 246 -5.13 17.23 -0.25
N GLY A 247 -4.85 17.71 -1.45
CA GLY A 247 -4.93 19.11 -1.82
C GLY A 247 -3.81 19.98 -1.27
N ILE A 248 -4.01 21.29 -1.43
CA ILE A 248 -3.12 22.34 -0.94
C ILE A 248 -3.97 23.34 -0.15
N PHE A 249 -3.51 23.67 1.05
CA PHE A 249 -4.12 24.66 1.95
C PHE A 249 -3.18 25.85 2.13
N ARG A 250 -3.72 27.06 2.03
CA ARG A 250 -2.99 28.33 2.16
C ARG A 250 -3.74 29.26 3.11
N PRO A 251 -3.03 30.15 3.83
CA PRO A 251 -3.66 31.29 4.49
C PRO A 251 -4.53 32.08 3.49
N GLY A 252 -5.73 32.45 3.91
CA GLY A 252 -6.75 33.11 3.08
C GLY A 252 -7.67 32.19 2.28
N ASP A 253 -7.42 30.86 2.27
CA ASP A 253 -8.34 29.92 1.62
C ASP A 253 -9.68 29.87 2.36
N LYS A 254 -10.79 29.96 1.60
CA LYS A 254 -12.14 29.69 2.11
C LYS A 254 -12.34 28.19 2.29
N VAL A 255 -12.81 27.82 3.47
CA VAL A 255 -12.97 26.42 3.87
C VAL A 255 -14.32 26.16 4.50
N LYS A 256 -14.74 24.91 4.37
CA LYS A 256 -15.92 24.35 5.01
C LYS A 256 -15.50 23.24 5.97
N ILE A 257 -16.15 23.20 7.14
CA ILE A 257 -15.94 22.17 8.15
C ILE A 257 -17.04 21.13 7.97
N LEU A 258 -16.67 19.87 7.77
CA LEU A 258 -17.60 18.76 7.64
C LEU A 258 -17.48 17.83 8.86
N PRO A 259 -18.61 17.28 9.36
CA PRO A 259 -19.95 17.28 8.75
C PRO A 259 -20.87 18.46 9.14
N SER A 260 -20.41 19.41 9.97
CA SER A 260 -21.26 20.50 10.51
C SER A 260 -21.73 21.50 9.45
N GLY A 261 -20.95 21.68 8.38
CA GLY A 261 -21.26 22.59 7.27
C GLY A 261 -20.91 24.06 7.54
N TYR A 262 -20.23 24.37 8.64
CA TYR A 262 -19.78 25.73 8.92
C TYR A 262 -18.70 26.19 7.93
N HIS A 263 -18.69 27.48 7.64
CA HIS A 263 -17.76 28.12 6.72
C HIS A 263 -16.79 29.01 7.48
N SER A 264 -15.54 29.10 7.02
CA SER A 264 -14.52 30.00 7.57
C SER A 264 -13.41 30.27 6.56
N VAL A 265 -12.39 30.99 7.01
CA VAL A 265 -11.17 31.27 6.26
C VAL A 265 -9.97 30.79 7.07
N ILE A 266 -8.99 30.20 6.40
CA ILE A 266 -7.73 29.83 7.04
C ILE A 266 -6.95 31.09 7.39
N ARG A 267 -6.71 31.31 8.68
CA ARG A 267 -5.90 32.43 9.17
C ARG A 267 -4.40 32.14 9.05
N SER A 268 -3.96 30.98 9.51
CA SER A 268 -2.56 30.54 9.41
C SER A 268 -2.45 29.03 9.22
N VAL A 269 -1.34 28.63 8.61
CA VAL A 269 -0.90 27.24 8.53
C VAL A 269 0.48 27.16 9.14
N ASP A 270 0.63 26.41 10.21
CA ASP A 270 1.83 26.42 11.05
C ASP A 270 2.44 25.02 11.17
N VAL A 271 3.77 24.96 11.15
CA VAL A 271 4.55 23.76 11.48
C VAL A 271 5.56 24.14 12.55
N TYR A 272 5.41 23.51 13.71
CA TYR A 272 6.24 23.82 14.87
C TYR A 272 6.21 25.33 15.20
N LYS A 273 7.35 26.03 15.12
CA LYS A 273 7.49 27.47 15.41
C LYS A 273 7.43 28.35 14.15
N HIS A 274 7.05 27.80 13.00
CA HIS A 274 7.08 28.51 11.72
C HIS A 274 5.70 28.49 11.06
N SER A 275 5.28 29.65 10.57
CA SER A 275 4.14 29.76 9.66
C SER A 275 4.57 29.49 8.23
N LEU A 276 3.73 28.78 7.50
CA LEU A 276 3.94 28.38 6.12
C LEU A 276 3.00 29.15 5.19
N GLY A 277 3.47 29.45 3.99
CA GLY A 277 2.62 30.02 2.93
C GLY A 277 1.66 28.98 2.32
N GLU A 278 2.00 27.70 2.42
CA GLU A 278 1.15 26.60 1.98
C GLU A 278 1.49 25.29 2.70
N ALA A 279 0.50 24.40 2.79
CA ALA A 279 0.67 23.01 3.19
C ALA A 279 0.00 22.09 2.19
N PHE A 280 0.65 20.99 1.88
CA PHE A 280 0.20 19.99 0.92
C PHE A 280 0.33 18.59 1.51
N SER A 281 -0.38 17.62 0.94
CA SER A 281 -0.19 16.21 1.32
C SER A 281 1.28 15.83 1.11
N PRO A 282 1.95 15.16 2.06
CA PRO A 282 1.41 14.55 3.25
C PRO A 282 1.91 15.24 4.55
N MET A 283 2.05 16.58 4.53
CA MET A 283 2.57 17.38 5.64
C MET A 283 1.65 17.28 6.87
N SER A 284 2.26 17.30 8.07
CA SER A 284 1.55 17.43 9.33
C SER A 284 1.66 18.87 9.82
N VAL A 285 0.54 19.55 9.94
CA VAL A 285 0.46 21.00 10.19
C VAL A 285 -0.64 21.31 11.20
N SER A 286 -0.60 22.52 11.76
CA SER A 286 -1.68 23.13 12.53
C SER A 286 -2.33 24.22 11.69
N ILE A 287 -3.65 24.18 11.51
CA ILE A 287 -4.42 25.20 10.80
C ILE A 287 -5.18 26.02 11.84
N THR A 288 -5.12 27.34 11.75
CA THR A 288 -6.01 28.23 12.51
C THR A 288 -7.06 28.83 11.58
N LEU A 289 -8.25 29.12 12.12
CA LEU A 289 -9.36 29.72 11.40
C LEU A 289 -9.59 31.16 11.88
N GLU A 290 -10.22 31.98 11.05
CA GLU A 290 -10.61 33.35 11.43
C GLU A 290 -11.78 33.34 12.43
N ASP A 291 -12.69 32.39 12.31
CA ASP A 291 -13.88 32.27 13.15
C ASP A 291 -13.69 31.24 14.27
N ASP A 292 -14.27 31.49 15.45
CA ASP A 292 -14.32 30.51 16.54
C ASP A 292 -15.47 29.51 16.30
N ILE A 293 -15.20 28.53 15.45
CA ILE A 293 -16.13 27.45 15.09
C ILE A 293 -15.83 26.22 15.93
N ASP A 294 -16.86 25.50 16.34
CA ASP A 294 -16.67 24.22 17.03
C ASP A 294 -16.22 23.11 16.06
N VAL A 295 -14.91 22.91 15.98
CA VAL A 295 -14.27 21.81 15.24
C VAL A 295 -13.61 20.85 16.22
N SER A 296 -13.84 19.57 16.02
CA SER A 296 -13.40 18.47 16.88
C SER A 296 -12.65 17.39 16.11
N ARG A 297 -12.04 16.43 16.84
CA ARG A 297 -11.40 15.27 16.23
C ARG A 297 -12.40 14.47 15.40
N GLY A 298 -12.00 14.12 14.18
CA GLY A 298 -12.83 13.37 13.23
C GLY A 298 -13.63 14.26 12.29
N ASP A 299 -13.66 15.58 12.51
CA ASP A 299 -14.14 16.54 11.52
C ASP A 299 -13.08 16.74 10.43
N MET A 300 -13.51 17.27 9.30
CA MET A 300 -12.65 17.50 8.15
C MET A 300 -12.78 18.93 7.66
N ILE A 301 -11.65 19.62 7.51
CA ILE A 301 -11.57 20.92 6.84
C ILE A 301 -11.35 20.64 5.35
N VAL A 302 -12.23 21.21 4.51
CA VAL A 302 -12.20 21.06 3.05
C VAL A 302 -12.33 22.41 2.37
N LYS A 303 -11.95 22.52 1.10
CA LYS A 303 -12.25 23.72 0.30
C LYS A 303 -13.71 23.68 -0.19
N GLU A 304 -14.38 24.83 -0.21
CA GLU A 304 -15.81 24.95 -0.55
C GLU A 304 -16.15 24.39 -1.95
N GLU A 305 -15.27 24.54 -2.92
CA GLU A 305 -15.51 24.11 -4.30
C GLU A 305 -15.16 22.64 -4.56
N ASN A 306 -14.67 21.92 -3.54
CA ASN A 306 -14.27 20.51 -3.64
C ASN A 306 -14.75 19.73 -2.42
N GLU A 307 -16.06 19.51 -2.33
CA GLU A 307 -16.65 18.77 -1.22
C GLU A 307 -16.60 17.25 -1.44
N PRO A 308 -16.21 16.47 -0.40
CA PRO A 308 -16.35 15.01 -0.37
C PRO A 308 -17.82 14.60 -0.13
N GLN A 309 -18.09 13.29 -0.19
CA GLN A 309 -19.39 12.75 0.19
C GLN A 309 -19.53 12.71 1.72
N VAL A 310 -20.75 13.00 2.19
CA VAL A 310 -21.12 12.88 3.61
C VAL A 310 -22.30 11.94 3.73
N SER A 311 -22.08 10.74 4.27
CA SER A 311 -23.12 9.72 4.40
C SER A 311 -22.90 8.81 5.61
N GLN A 312 -23.97 8.20 6.09
CA GLN A 312 -23.93 7.08 7.05
C GLN A 312 -23.97 5.72 6.35
N ASP A 313 -24.32 5.71 5.07
CA ASP A 313 -24.49 4.56 4.22
C ASP A 313 -23.29 4.46 3.29
N ILE A 314 -22.47 3.42 3.49
CA ILE A 314 -21.16 3.28 2.83
C ILE A 314 -21.14 1.97 2.05
N HIS A 315 -20.91 2.07 0.75
CA HIS A 315 -20.57 0.93 -0.09
C HIS A 315 -19.05 0.80 -0.19
N ALA A 316 -18.51 -0.37 0.09
CA ALA A 316 -17.08 -0.59 0.04
C ALA A 316 -16.73 -1.99 -0.47
N MET A 317 -15.58 -2.11 -1.12
CA MET A 317 -14.91 -3.37 -1.32
C MET A 317 -14.11 -3.71 -0.07
N MET A 318 -14.37 -4.86 0.54
CA MET A 318 -13.82 -5.25 1.83
C MET A 318 -13.01 -6.54 1.71
N CYS A 319 -11.85 -6.58 2.36
CA CYS A 319 -11.06 -7.78 2.59
C CYS A 319 -11.24 -8.22 4.05
N TRP A 320 -11.70 -9.45 4.27
CA TRP A 320 -11.86 -10.01 5.62
C TRP A 320 -10.54 -10.55 6.15
N LEU A 321 -10.14 -10.13 7.35
CA LEU A 321 -8.82 -10.42 7.94
C LEU A 321 -8.91 -11.37 9.14
N ASN A 322 -10.11 -11.67 9.63
CA ASN A 322 -10.32 -12.52 10.80
C ASN A 322 -10.67 -13.97 10.40
N PRO A 323 -10.16 -14.99 11.12
CA PRO A 323 -10.58 -16.39 10.91
C PRO A 323 -12.08 -16.62 11.10
N LYS A 324 -12.71 -15.88 12.02
CA LYS A 324 -14.15 -15.97 12.26
C LYS A 324 -14.90 -15.14 11.24
N SER A 325 -15.89 -15.72 10.59
CA SER A 325 -16.76 -15.03 9.65
C SER A 325 -17.47 -13.83 10.29
N PRO A 326 -17.76 -12.76 9.52
CA PRO A 326 -18.60 -11.67 9.98
C PRO A 326 -19.96 -12.21 10.39
N VAL A 327 -20.46 -11.75 11.54
CA VAL A 327 -21.78 -12.14 12.04
C VAL A 327 -22.78 -11.09 11.56
N PRO A 328 -23.84 -11.47 10.83
CA PRO A 328 -24.86 -10.52 10.40
C PRO A 328 -25.45 -9.73 11.57
N GLY A 329 -25.51 -8.41 11.45
CA GLY A 329 -26.00 -7.51 12.51
C GLY A 329 -25.05 -7.27 13.67
N ALA A 330 -23.85 -7.87 13.67
CA ALA A 330 -22.82 -7.54 14.65
C ALA A 330 -22.35 -6.08 14.49
N LYS A 331 -21.99 -5.49 15.62
CA LYS A 331 -21.47 -4.13 15.70
C LYS A 331 -19.95 -4.18 15.65
N TYR A 332 -19.37 -3.27 14.89
CA TYR A 332 -17.94 -3.08 14.76
C TYR A 332 -17.60 -1.62 15.03
N PHE A 333 -16.41 -1.36 15.55
CA PHE A 333 -15.82 -0.04 15.42
C PHE A 333 -15.32 0.12 13.99
N LEU A 334 -15.73 1.19 13.32
CA LEU A 334 -15.22 1.62 12.05
C LEU A 334 -14.28 2.79 12.28
N ARG A 335 -13.03 2.64 11.84
CA ARG A 335 -12.05 3.72 11.85
C ARG A 335 -11.86 4.24 10.44
N HIS A 336 -12.06 5.54 10.29
CA HIS A 336 -11.91 6.26 9.04
C HIS A 336 -11.19 7.57 9.33
N THR A 337 -10.05 7.78 8.68
CA THR A 337 -9.14 8.90 8.98
C THR A 337 -8.82 9.02 10.48
N THR A 338 -9.30 10.08 11.15
CA THR A 338 -9.13 10.35 12.58
C THR A 338 -10.38 10.04 13.40
N LYS A 339 -11.47 9.64 12.74
CA LYS A 339 -12.79 9.36 13.32
C LYS A 339 -12.96 7.87 13.61
N GLU A 340 -13.58 7.58 14.74
CA GLU A 340 -14.02 6.23 15.13
C GLU A 340 -15.53 6.29 15.38
N VAL A 341 -16.29 5.42 14.71
CA VAL A 341 -17.75 5.32 14.85
C VAL A 341 -18.16 3.86 14.97
N ARG A 342 -19.35 3.60 15.50
CA ARG A 342 -19.92 2.26 15.42
C ARG A 342 -20.53 2.03 14.05
N SER A 343 -20.41 0.81 13.54
CA SER A 343 -20.98 0.40 12.27
C SER A 343 -21.59 -1.01 12.36
N VAL A 344 -22.47 -1.31 11.41
CA VAL A 344 -23.02 -2.65 11.20
C VAL A 344 -22.92 -3.02 9.72
N ILE A 345 -22.61 -4.28 9.45
CA ILE A 345 -22.73 -4.85 8.10
C ILE A 345 -24.21 -5.09 7.85
N LYS A 346 -24.79 -4.32 6.91
CA LYS A 346 -26.20 -4.44 6.53
C LYS A 346 -26.39 -5.54 5.52
N GLU A 347 -25.56 -5.56 4.49
CA GLU A 347 -25.65 -6.53 3.40
C GLU A 347 -24.28 -6.81 2.80
N ILE A 348 -24.08 -8.06 2.40
CA ILE A 348 -22.97 -8.50 1.54
C ILE A 348 -23.59 -8.65 0.14
N GLU A 349 -23.19 -7.79 -0.79
CA GLU A 349 -23.77 -7.76 -2.14
C GLU A 349 -23.26 -8.93 -2.98
N TYR A 350 -21.93 -9.07 -3.09
CA TYR A 350 -21.28 -10.18 -3.80
C TYR A 350 -19.86 -10.39 -3.30
N LYS A 351 -19.35 -11.61 -3.44
CA LYS A 351 -17.92 -11.93 -3.28
C LYS A 351 -17.22 -11.86 -4.61
N ILE A 352 -15.92 -11.61 -4.59
CA ILE A 352 -15.07 -11.70 -5.77
C ILE A 352 -14.31 -13.02 -5.69
N ASP A 353 -14.44 -13.84 -6.71
CA ASP A 353 -13.52 -14.95 -6.91
C ASP A 353 -12.14 -14.36 -7.26
N ILE A 354 -11.16 -14.55 -6.39
CA ILE A 354 -9.83 -13.95 -6.57
C ILE A 354 -9.07 -14.60 -7.74
N ASN A 355 -9.47 -15.80 -8.16
CA ASN A 355 -8.84 -16.56 -9.22
C ASN A 355 -9.41 -16.20 -10.59
N THR A 356 -10.75 -16.15 -10.71
CA THR A 356 -11.42 -15.84 -11.99
C THR A 356 -11.75 -14.36 -12.15
N LEU A 357 -11.76 -13.60 -11.06
CA LEU A 357 -12.21 -12.20 -10.96
C LEU A 357 -13.72 -12.02 -11.22
N GLU A 358 -14.48 -13.11 -11.14
CA GLU A 358 -15.93 -13.10 -11.32
C GLU A 358 -16.64 -12.77 -10.02
N ARG A 359 -17.86 -12.22 -10.15
CA ARG A 359 -18.73 -11.94 -9.01
C ARG A 359 -19.50 -13.19 -8.63
N ILE A 360 -19.40 -13.57 -7.36
CA ILE A 360 -20.15 -14.65 -6.74
C ILE A 360 -21.28 -14.02 -5.91
N GLU A 361 -22.51 -14.10 -6.41
CA GLU A 361 -23.69 -13.50 -5.76
C GLU A 361 -24.45 -14.51 -4.86
N TYR A 362 -24.25 -15.82 -5.08
CA TYR A 362 -25.01 -16.88 -4.41
C TYR A 362 -24.40 -17.33 -3.07
N ASP A 363 -23.08 -17.20 -2.88
CA ASP A 363 -22.40 -17.53 -1.62
C ASP A 363 -22.18 -16.27 -0.78
N ARG A 364 -22.87 -16.18 0.35
CA ARG A 364 -22.74 -15.07 1.31
C ARG A 364 -21.82 -15.41 2.49
N THR A 365 -21.21 -16.60 2.49
CA THR A 365 -20.32 -17.03 3.57
C THR A 365 -18.95 -16.40 3.38
N ILE A 366 -18.58 -15.46 4.25
CA ILE A 366 -17.28 -14.81 4.18
C ILE A 366 -16.26 -15.58 5.03
N ARG A 367 -15.15 -15.95 4.42
CA ARG A 367 -13.99 -16.57 5.06
C ARG A 367 -12.86 -15.56 5.14
N MET A 368 -11.85 -15.88 5.96
CA MET A 368 -10.61 -15.12 5.98
C MET A 368 -10.01 -15.02 4.58
N ASN A 369 -9.51 -13.84 4.21
CA ASN A 369 -8.98 -13.46 2.91
C ASN A 369 -10.01 -13.26 1.79
N ASP A 370 -11.30 -13.51 2.02
CA ASP A 370 -12.32 -13.21 1.01
C ASP A 370 -12.39 -11.69 0.76
N ILE A 371 -12.55 -11.33 -0.51
CA ILE A 371 -12.80 -9.97 -0.95
C ILE A 371 -14.25 -9.90 -1.42
N PHE A 372 -15.02 -8.93 -0.93
CA PHE A 372 -16.44 -8.83 -1.19
C PHE A 372 -16.92 -7.40 -1.11
N LYS A 373 -17.98 -7.10 -1.86
CA LYS A 373 -18.66 -5.81 -1.78
C LYS A 373 -19.68 -5.84 -0.63
N VAL A 374 -19.63 -4.80 0.19
CA VAL A 374 -20.43 -4.71 1.41
C VAL A 374 -21.12 -3.35 1.49
N TYR A 375 -22.32 -3.38 2.06
CA TYR A 375 -23.07 -2.21 2.48
C TYR A 375 -23.00 -2.06 4.01
N LEU A 376 -22.44 -0.95 4.46
CA LEU A 376 -22.25 -0.62 5.88
C LEU A 376 -23.17 0.53 6.27
N ARG A 377 -23.74 0.46 7.47
CA ARG A 377 -24.38 1.62 8.13
C ARG A 377 -23.56 2.04 9.34
N THR A 378 -23.23 3.32 9.44
CA THR A 378 -22.57 3.92 10.61
C THR A 378 -23.55 4.67 11.50
N THR A 379 -23.20 4.84 12.77
CA THR A 379 -24.00 5.62 13.73
C THR A 379 -23.90 7.13 13.55
N GLN A 380 -22.85 7.59 12.88
CA GLN A 380 -22.60 9.00 12.57
C GLN A 380 -22.08 9.12 11.13
N PRO A 381 -22.36 10.23 10.43
CA PRO A 381 -21.90 10.40 9.06
C PRO A 381 -20.37 10.41 8.98
N LEU A 382 -19.86 9.75 7.95
CA LEU A 382 -18.47 9.82 7.52
C LEU A 382 -18.34 10.84 6.40
N VAL A 383 -17.17 11.48 6.36
CA VAL A 383 -16.79 12.44 5.31
C VAL A 383 -15.73 11.74 4.47
N TYR A 384 -16.09 11.27 3.27
CA TYR A 384 -15.24 10.35 2.50
C TYR A 384 -15.22 10.67 1.00
N ASP A 385 -14.19 10.18 0.34
CA ASP A 385 -14.13 10.11 -1.11
C ASP A 385 -14.12 8.65 -1.55
N ARG A 386 -14.35 8.42 -2.84
CA ARG A 386 -14.05 7.13 -3.45
C ARG A 386 -12.54 6.87 -3.35
N TYR A 387 -12.15 5.61 -3.11
CA TYR A 387 -10.75 5.23 -2.96
C TYR A 387 -9.89 5.51 -4.19
N ASP A 388 -10.50 5.57 -5.39
CA ASP A 388 -9.83 5.95 -6.63
C ASP A 388 -9.55 7.44 -6.77
N LYS A 389 -10.28 8.29 -6.03
CA LYS A 389 -10.05 9.73 -5.98
C LYS A 389 -9.07 10.11 -4.88
N ASN A 390 -9.28 9.60 -3.65
CA ASN A 390 -8.37 9.83 -2.54
C ASN A 390 -8.22 8.57 -1.68
N ARG A 391 -7.01 8.00 -1.63
CA ARG A 391 -6.73 6.76 -0.89
C ARG A 391 -6.88 6.91 0.62
N TYR A 392 -6.61 8.10 1.17
CA TYR A 392 -6.70 8.34 2.61
C TYR A 392 -8.14 8.45 3.09
N THR A 393 -8.97 9.23 2.38
CA THR A 393 -10.39 9.40 2.72
C THR A 393 -11.29 8.32 2.12
N GLY A 394 -10.79 7.48 1.22
CA GLY A 394 -11.52 6.33 0.70
C GLY A 394 -11.15 4.99 1.36
N SER A 395 -10.27 4.97 2.36
CA SER A 395 -9.94 3.74 3.11
C SER A 395 -10.56 3.74 4.50
N LEU A 396 -10.93 2.56 4.97
CA LEU A 396 -11.42 2.33 6.33
C LEU A 396 -11.02 0.95 6.83
N ILE A 397 -11.09 0.76 8.14
CA ILE A 397 -10.95 -0.56 8.77
C ILE A 397 -12.11 -0.83 9.71
N LEU A 398 -12.45 -2.11 9.87
CA LEU A 398 -13.35 -2.58 10.92
C LEU A 398 -12.54 -3.24 12.04
N VAL A 399 -12.93 -2.92 13.27
CA VAL A 399 -12.34 -3.44 14.49
C VAL A 399 -13.46 -4.06 15.33
N ASP A 400 -13.23 -5.25 15.84
CA ASP A 400 -14.17 -5.95 16.71
C ASP A 400 -14.27 -5.24 18.07
N GLU A 401 -15.50 -4.94 18.51
CA GLU A 401 -15.72 -4.15 19.74
C GLU A 401 -15.28 -4.88 21.02
N THR A 402 -15.19 -6.22 21.00
CA THR A 402 -14.89 -7.02 22.20
C THR A 402 -13.39 -7.32 22.31
N THR A 403 -12.77 -7.68 21.20
CA THR A 403 -11.37 -8.13 21.13
C THR A 403 -10.40 -7.02 20.77
N ASN A 404 -10.90 -5.90 20.23
CA ASN A 404 -10.09 -4.83 19.60
C ASN A 404 -9.22 -5.31 18.43
N GLU A 405 -9.51 -6.48 17.86
CA GLU A 405 -8.83 -6.97 16.67
C GLU A 405 -9.34 -6.25 15.41
N THR A 406 -8.42 -5.84 14.54
CA THR A 406 -8.79 -5.40 13.18
C THR A 406 -9.29 -6.60 12.39
N VAL A 407 -10.58 -6.64 12.09
CA VAL A 407 -11.25 -7.76 11.41
C VAL A 407 -11.38 -7.57 9.91
N ALA A 408 -11.32 -6.34 9.42
CA ALA A 408 -11.43 -6.05 7.98
C ALA A 408 -10.70 -4.76 7.58
N ALA A 409 -10.29 -4.70 6.32
CA ALA A 409 -9.87 -3.48 5.64
C ALA A 409 -10.77 -3.26 4.42
N ALA A 410 -11.17 -2.02 4.14
CA ALA A 410 -12.08 -1.74 3.05
C ALA A 410 -11.73 -0.45 2.29
N MET A 411 -12.15 -0.44 1.03
CA MET A 411 -11.97 0.63 0.05
C MET A 411 -13.36 1.10 -0.39
N ILE A 412 -13.68 2.36 -0.13
CA ILE A 412 -14.97 2.96 -0.45
C ILE A 412 -15.10 3.16 -1.96
N GLU A 413 -16.24 2.78 -2.53
CA GLU A 413 -16.51 2.83 -3.98
C GLU A 413 -17.29 4.05 -4.45
#